data_AF-A0A9D4E4K6-F1
#
_entry.id   AF-A0A9D4E4K6-F1
#
_cell.length_a   1.000
_cell.length_b   1.000
_cell.length_c   1.000
_cell.angle_alpha   90.00
_cell.angle_beta   90.00
_cell.angle_gamma   90.00
#
_symmetry.space_group_name_H-M   'P 1'
#
loop_
_entity.id
_entity.type
_entity.pdbx_description
1 polymer ?
#
loop_
_entity_poly.entity_id
_entity_poly.type
_entity_poly.pdbx_seq_one_letter_code
_entity_poly.pdbx_strand_id
1 'polypeptide(L)'
;MHTVCGEVSEMRNPDPEINFNWNRNVHNNCTVPSQFQSLPNLQVTRNLNTNQFTNPSTSEIVHTNSSFNLKMKPQTYDGLNDIGEYLTQFNLISEINNWSYQAKSLYLASSLSKNARSLLSELTEIQKRDFDRLVEILRTKNGTRNKAEIFRAQLKSMTRGKNQSISDLTQHIKKITRQAYPDANSEMIEILSLDCFIDSLDNSEIRLRLRECCPKTMAEAETIAVRLETHQLADKQRS
;
A
#
# COMPACT_ATOMS: atom_id res chain seq x y z
N MET A 1 0.85 -39.05 -67.89
CA MET A 1 1.76 -37.93 -67.64
C MET A 1 2.38 -38.13 -66.26
N HIS A 2 3.68 -38.39 -66.26
CA HIS A 2 4.71 -38.21 -65.23
C HIS A 2 4.50 -38.67 -63.76
N THR A 3 5.28 -39.70 -63.45
CA THR A 3 5.88 -40.19 -62.20
C THR A 3 6.64 -39.14 -61.38
N VAL A 4 6.78 -39.38 -60.05
CA VAL A 4 7.95 -39.22 -59.12
C VAL A 4 7.39 -38.93 -57.70
N CYS A 5 7.44 -39.78 -56.66
CA CYS A 5 8.50 -40.50 -55.91
C CYS A 5 9.46 -39.63 -55.05
N GLY A 6 9.58 -39.98 -53.76
CA GLY A 6 10.67 -39.58 -52.83
C GLY A 6 10.52 -38.18 -52.23
N GLU A 7 10.79 -37.89 -50.95
CA GLU A 7 11.86 -38.38 -50.10
C GLU A 7 11.48 -38.35 -48.61
N VAL A 8 11.87 -39.41 -47.91
CA VAL A 8 11.96 -39.51 -46.46
C VAL A 8 13.28 -38.85 -46.05
N SER A 9 13.25 -37.91 -45.11
CA SER A 9 14.44 -37.45 -44.40
C SER A 9 14.19 -37.48 -42.90
N GLU A 10 14.52 -38.65 -42.38
CA GLU A 10 14.93 -38.94 -41.01
C GLU A 10 16.18 -38.13 -40.67
N MET A 11 16.20 -37.43 -39.52
CA MET A 11 17.35 -36.92 -38.76
C MET A 11 16.84 -35.82 -37.81
N ARG A 12 17.21 -35.70 -36.54
CA ARG A 12 18.12 -36.42 -35.65
C ARG A 12 17.80 -35.88 -34.25
N ASN A 13 17.51 -36.78 -33.31
CA ASN A 13 17.40 -36.47 -31.88
C ASN A 13 18.78 -36.04 -31.33
N PRO A 14 18.84 -35.07 -30.40
CA PRO A 14 19.83 -35.14 -29.34
C PRO A 14 19.17 -35.04 -27.96
N ASP A 15 19.26 -36.13 -27.21
CA ASP A 15 19.07 -36.21 -25.75
C ASP A 15 20.24 -35.51 -24.99
N PRO A 16 20.34 -35.58 -23.65
CA PRO A 16 19.56 -34.85 -22.65
C PRO A 16 20.50 -34.14 -21.63
N GLU A 17 19.94 -33.73 -20.48
CA GLU A 17 20.62 -33.33 -19.23
C GLU A 17 21.02 -31.85 -19.03
N ILE A 18 20.13 -31.09 -18.36
CA ILE A 18 20.55 -30.32 -17.18
C ILE A 18 19.55 -30.61 -16.06
N ASN A 19 20.02 -31.42 -15.12
CA ASN A 19 19.32 -31.95 -13.97
C ASN A 19 19.40 -30.94 -12.81
N PHE A 20 18.39 -30.09 -12.61
CA PHE A 20 18.30 -29.25 -11.40
C PHE A 20 17.68 -30.07 -10.26
N ASN A 21 18.57 -30.75 -9.55
CA ASN A 21 18.25 -31.55 -8.37
C ASN A 21 17.90 -30.64 -7.19
N TRP A 22 16.61 -30.43 -6.94
CA TRP A 22 16.11 -29.87 -5.68
C TRP A 22 16.01 -30.97 -4.63
N ASN A 23 17.12 -31.24 -3.93
CA ASN A 23 17.03 -31.94 -2.65
C ASN A 23 18.23 -31.67 -1.73
N ARG A 24 18.05 -30.79 -0.73
CA ARG A 24 18.63 -31.00 0.62
C ARG A 24 18.08 -30.03 1.66
N ASN A 25 17.31 -30.63 2.57
CA ASN A 25 17.35 -30.43 4.02
C ASN A 25 17.49 -29.01 4.56
N VAL A 26 16.34 -28.50 4.98
CA VAL A 26 16.17 -27.60 6.12
C VAL A 26 16.86 -28.23 7.33
N HIS A 27 18.01 -27.68 7.74
CA HIS A 27 18.55 -27.84 9.10
C HIS A 27 18.90 -26.45 9.63
N ASN A 28 18.22 -26.11 10.72
CA ASN A 28 18.47 -24.95 11.58
C ASN A 28 19.93 -24.89 12.01
N ASN A 29 20.55 -23.71 11.93
CA ASN A 29 21.39 -23.08 12.96
C ASN A 29 22.25 -21.96 12.35
N CYS A 30 21.80 -20.71 12.48
CA CYS A 30 22.66 -19.55 12.26
C CYS A 30 23.48 -19.27 13.53
N THR A 31 24.72 -19.75 13.51
CA THR A 31 25.80 -19.34 14.41
C THR A 31 26.41 -18.02 13.91
N VAL A 32 26.45 -17.00 14.77
CA VAL A 32 27.14 -15.73 14.52
C VAL A 32 28.66 -15.88 14.70
N PRO A 33 29.52 -15.49 13.73
CA PRO A 33 30.96 -15.50 13.91
C PRO A 33 31.45 -14.28 14.69
N SER A 34 32.21 -14.55 15.75
CA SER A 34 32.94 -13.58 16.57
C SER A 34 34.37 -13.46 16.07
N GLN A 35 34.78 -12.31 15.52
CA GLN A 35 36.20 -11.90 15.42
C GLN A 35 36.32 -10.37 15.31
N PHE A 36 36.73 -9.71 16.40
CA PHE A 36 37.72 -8.62 16.35
C PHE A 36 38.40 -8.51 17.72
N GLN A 37 39.69 -8.86 17.75
CA GLN A 37 40.63 -8.76 18.87
C GLN A 37 41.04 -7.27 19.04
N SER A 38 40.95 -6.67 20.23
CA SER A 38 41.91 -6.61 21.36
C SER A 38 42.57 -5.24 21.48
N LEU A 39 42.50 -4.61 22.67
CA LEU A 39 43.54 -3.79 23.34
C LEU A 39 43.13 -3.59 24.83
N PRO A 40 44.07 -3.37 25.80
CA PRO A 40 43.94 -3.89 27.17
C PRO A 40 43.60 -2.87 28.28
N ASN A 41 43.01 -3.43 29.34
CA ASN A 41 43.09 -3.11 30.79
C ASN A 41 43.08 -1.65 31.27
N LEU A 42 41.97 -1.24 31.88
CA LEU A 42 41.95 -0.29 33.00
C LEU A 42 41.04 -0.85 34.11
N GLN A 43 41.68 -1.29 35.19
CA GLN A 43 41.04 -1.65 36.45
C GLN A 43 40.54 -0.36 37.13
N VAL A 44 39.24 -0.26 37.42
CA VAL A 44 38.74 0.73 38.36
C VAL A 44 38.23 -0.01 39.59
N THR A 45 38.99 0.17 40.67
CA THR A 45 38.74 -0.35 42.01
C THR A 45 37.47 0.27 42.59
N ARG A 46 36.65 -0.57 43.24
CA ARG A 46 35.67 -0.12 44.22
C ARG A 46 36.42 0.58 45.35
N ASN A 47 36.02 1.80 45.67
CA ASN A 47 36.23 2.33 47.01
C ASN A 47 34.91 2.85 47.56
N LEU A 48 34.51 2.23 48.67
CA LEU A 48 33.46 2.65 49.56
C LEU A 48 33.94 3.94 50.23
N ASN A 49 33.15 5.01 50.17
CA ASN A 49 33.20 5.98 51.25
C ASN A 49 31.81 6.47 51.61
N THR A 50 31.47 6.09 52.83
CA THR A 50 30.41 6.55 53.70
C THR A 50 30.40 8.09 53.75
N ASN A 51 29.23 8.70 53.60
CA ASN A 51 28.84 9.80 54.48
C ASN A 51 27.32 9.99 54.49
N GLN A 52 26.83 9.93 55.71
CA GLN A 52 25.45 10.15 56.12
C GLN A 52 25.07 11.61 55.86
N PHE A 53 23.94 11.83 55.20
CA PHE A 53 23.12 13.04 55.41
C PHE A 53 21.67 12.63 55.57
N THR A 54 21.09 13.19 56.62
CA THR A 54 19.79 12.92 57.22
C THR A 54 18.66 13.53 56.41
N ASN A 55 17.50 12.85 56.32
CA ASN A 55 16.25 13.23 56.99
C ASN A 55 15.00 12.53 56.41
N PRO A 56 13.91 12.46 57.20
CA PRO A 56 12.88 11.43 57.11
C PRO A 56 11.69 11.87 56.27
N SER A 57 10.94 10.91 55.74
CA SER A 57 9.50 10.74 55.96
C SER A 57 8.91 9.88 54.87
N THR A 58 8.26 8.81 55.31
CA THR A 58 7.39 7.93 54.57
C THR A 58 6.28 8.73 53.91
N SER A 59 6.23 8.75 52.58
CA SER A 59 5.00 9.03 51.84
C SER A 59 4.94 8.13 50.61
N GLU A 60 3.78 7.52 50.47
CA GLU A 60 3.43 6.42 49.58
C GLU A 60 3.79 6.72 48.12
N ILE A 61 4.51 5.80 47.47
CA ILE A 61 4.66 5.83 46.01
C ILE A 61 3.33 5.38 45.39
N VAL A 62 2.41 6.33 45.24
CA VAL A 62 1.30 6.19 44.28
C VAL A 62 1.94 6.16 42.90
N HIS A 63 2.02 4.97 42.31
CA HIS A 63 2.29 4.82 40.89
C HIS A 63 1.13 5.49 40.15
N THR A 64 1.28 6.77 39.83
CA THR A 64 0.42 7.41 38.85
C THR A 64 0.80 6.81 37.51
N ASN A 65 0.05 5.80 37.09
CA ASN A 65 -0.02 5.41 35.70
C ASN A 65 -0.51 6.64 34.93
N SER A 66 0.45 7.45 34.47
CA SER A 66 0.22 8.52 33.52
C SER A 66 -0.32 7.86 32.27
N SER A 67 -1.64 7.75 32.22
CA SER A 67 -2.38 7.36 31.03
C SER A 67 -2.02 8.40 29.99
N PHE A 68 -1.19 8.03 29.02
CA PHE A 68 -0.89 8.87 27.87
C PHE A 68 -2.22 9.26 27.25
N ASN A 69 -2.70 10.47 27.56
CA ASN A 69 -3.95 11.03 27.05
C ASN A 69 -3.69 11.49 25.61
N LEU A 70 -3.40 10.54 24.72
CA LEU A 70 -3.16 10.78 23.31
C LEU A 70 -4.49 11.15 22.65
N LYS A 71 -4.84 12.44 22.71
CA LYS A 71 -6.01 12.99 22.01
C LYS A 71 -5.72 13.06 20.51
N MET A 72 -6.00 11.97 19.81
CA MET A 72 -5.84 11.91 18.35
C MET A 72 -7.01 12.63 17.67
N LYS A 73 -6.73 13.52 16.72
CA LYS A 73 -7.79 14.19 15.96
C LYS A 73 -8.15 13.38 14.71
N PRO A 74 -9.44 13.27 14.36
CA PRO A 74 -9.85 12.61 13.14
C PRO A 74 -9.40 13.43 11.93
N GLN A 75 -9.06 12.76 10.83
CA GLN A 75 -8.79 13.43 9.56
C GLN A 75 -10.08 14.09 9.03
N THR A 76 -9.92 15.18 8.27
CA THR A 76 -11.06 15.81 7.60
C THR A 76 -11.51 14.98 6.39
N TYR A 77 -12.82 14.95 6.15
CA TYR A 77 -13.40 14.22 5.03
C TYR A 77 -13.99 15.20 4.01
N ASP A 78 -13.56 15.13 2.76
CA ASP A 78 -14.03 16.04 1.70
C ASP A 78 -15.13 15.44 0.80
N GLY A 79 -15.44 14.15 0.98
CA GLY A 79 -16.42 13.43 0.17
C GLY A 79 -15.85 12.67 -1.03
N LEU A 80 -14.57 12.87 -1.34
CA LEU A 80 -13.91 12.24 -2.50
C LEU A 80 -13.45 10.82 -2.16
N ASN A 81 -12.74 10.67 -1.05
CA ASN A 81 -12.26 9.39 -0.56
C ASN A 81 -13.41 8.42 -0.25
N ASP A 82 -13.10 7.12 -0.24
CA ASP A 82 -14.08 6.11 0.15
C ASP A 82 -14.57 6.37 1.59
N ILE A 83 -15.90 6.40 1.76
CA ILE A 83 -16.51 6.68 3.05
C ILE A 83 -16.29 5.49 4.02
N GLY A 84 -16.19 4.26 3.51
CA GLY A 84 -15.93 3.06 4.32
C GLY A 84 -14.53 3.05 4.91
N GLU A 85 -13.50 3.29 4.10
CA GLU A 85 -12.11 3.42 4.55
C GLU A 85 -11.97 4.54 5.60
N TYR A 86 -12.56 5.70 5.34
CA TYR A 86 -12.56 6.83 6.28
C TYR A 86 -13.24 6.47 7.61
N LEU A 87 -14.44 5.88 7.57
CA LEU A 87 -15.17 5.50 8.78
C LEU A 87 -14.43 4.43 9.58
N THR A 88 -13.71 3.52 8.93
CA THR A 88 -12.88 2.52 9.59
C THR A 88 -11.79 3.20 10.43
N GLN A 89 -11.04 4.14 9.84
CA GLN A 89 -10.04 4.91 10.56
C GLN A 89 -10.66 5.78 11.67
N PHE A 90 -11.78 6.43 11.39
CA PHE A 90 -12.50 7.28 12.34
C PHE A 90 -12.97 6.50 13.57
N ASN A 91 -13.47 5.28 13.37
CA ASN A 91 -13.90 4.39 14.45
C ASN A 91 -12.72 4.03 15.37
N LEU A 92 -11.57 3.66 14.81
CA LEU A 92 -10.36 3.39 15.59
C LEU A 92 -9.95 4.61 16.43
N ILE A 93 -9.98 5.81 15.85
CA ILE A 93 -9.68 7.05 16.59
C ILE A 93 -10.71 7.31 17.70
N SER A 94 -11.99 7.02 17.45
CA SER A 94 -13.04 7.18 18.45
C SER A 94 -12.88 6.23 19.64
N GLU A 95 -12.39 5.01 19.38
CA GLU A 95 -12.08 4.01 20.42
C GLU A 95 -10.86 4.44 21.23
N ILE A 96 -9.78 4.86 20.57
CA ILE A 96 -8.57 5.38 21.25
C ILE A 96 -8.90 6.55 22.17
N ASN A 97 -9.79 7.44 21.73
CA ASN A 97 -10.19 8.61 22.50
C ASN A 97 -11.36 8.38 23.47
N ASN A 98 -11.93 7.17 23.52
CA ASN A 98 -13.12 6.83 24.31
C ASN A 98 -14.28 7.83 24.12
N TRP A 99 -14.61 8.18 22.87
CA TRP A 99 -15.70 9.10 22.61
C TRP A 99 -17.07 8.47 22.92
N SER A 100 -17.95 9.24 23.57
CA SER A 100 -19.36 8.87 23.67
C SER A 100 -20.03 8.90 22.30
N TYR A 101 -21.18 8.23 22.17
CA TYR A 101 -21.95 8.21 20.92
C TYR A 101 -22.25 9.62 20.38
N GLN A 102 -22.69 10.55 21.26
CA GLN A 102 -22.95 11.92 20.84
C GLN A 102 -21.66 12.67 20.46
N ALA A 103 -20.58 12.49 21.22
CA ALA A 103 -19.30 13.12 20.91
C ALA A 103 -18.77 12.63 19.56
N LYS A 104 -18.85 11.32 19.30
CA LYS A 104 -18.50 10.69 18.04
C LYS A 104 -19.26 11.28 16.86
N SER A 105 -20.58 11.47 17.00
CA SER A 105 -21.41 12.13 15.98
C SER A 105 -20.99 13.58 15.73
N LEU A 106 -20.74 14.36 16.77
CA LEU A 106 -20.30 15.76 16.64
C LEU A 106 -18.90 15.87 16.03
N TYR A 107 -17.99 14.96 16.38
CA TYR A 107 -16.67 14.88 15.76
C TYR A 107 -16.77 14.50 14.28
N LEU A 108 -17.67 13.59 13.91
CA LEU A 108 -17.91 13.24 12.51
C LEU A 108 -18.49 14.43 11.75
N ALA A 109 -19.48 15.13 12.31
CA ALA A 109 -20.06 16.31 11.70
C ALA A 109 -19.01 17.42 11.51
N SER A 110 -18.16 17.66 12.51
CA SER A 110 -17.11 18.68 12.45
C SER A 110 -15.92 18.32 11.56
N SER A 111 -15.68 17.03 11.31
CA SER A 111 -14.63 16.60 10.38
C SER A 111 -15.03 16.72 8.90
N LEU A 112 -16.30 16.99 8.60
CA LEU A 112 -16.77 17.20 7.23
C LEU A 112 -16.24 18.51 6.62
N SER A 113 -15.75 18.41 5.40
CA SER A 113 -15.13 19.50 4.65
C SER A 113 -15.62 19.54 3.20
N LYS A 114 -15.41 20.69 2.54
CA LYS A 114 -15.73 20.91 1.12
C LYS A 114 -17.13 20.40 0.75
N ASN A 115 -17.24 19.48 -0.22
CA ASN A 115 -18.50 18.95 -0.71
C ASN A 115 -19.30 18.24 0.40
N ALA A 116 -18.64 17.48 1.27
CA ALA A 116 -19.29 16.80 2.39
C ALA A 116 -19.86 17.77 3.43
N ARG A 117 -19.31 18.98 3.58
CA ARG A 117 -19.85 19.98 4.53
C ARG A 117 -21.24 20.49 4.13
N SER A 118 -21.55 20.54 2.84
CA SER A 118 -22.88 20.96 2.35
C SER A 118 -24.02 20.10 2.91
N LEU A 119 -23.73 18.85 3.30
CA LEU A 119 -24.71 18.00 3.98
C LEU A 119 -25.18 18.57 5.31
N LEU A 120 -24.31 19.27 6.05
CA LEU A 120 -24.66 19.76 7.38
C LEU A 120 -25.75 20.83 7.34
N SER A 121 -25.92 21.55 6.23
CA SER A 121 -27.03 22.51 6.07
C SER A 121 -28.38 21.85 5.79
N GLU A 122 -28.38 20.62 5.27
CA GLU A 122 -29.61 19.87 4.97
C GLU A 122 -30.15 19.11 6.21
N LEU A 123 -29.32 18.99 7.26
CA LEU A 123 -29.61 18.19 8.45
C LEU A 123 -30.13 19.02 9.63
N THR A 124 -31.07 18.44 10.38
CA THR A 124 -31.51 19.01 11.66
C THR A 124 -30.49 18.77 12.78
N GLU A 125 -30.53 19.55 13.86
CA GLU A 125 -29.62 19.39 15.01
C GLU A 125 -29.73 18.02 15.68
N ILE A 126 -30.89 17.38 15.60
CA ILE A 126 -31.10 16.02 16.10
C ILE A 126 -30.33 15.01 15.23
N GLN A 127 -30.44 15.15 13.90
CA GLN A 127 -29.74 14.27 12.95
C GLN A 127 -28.22 14.44 13.01
N LYS A 128 -27.71 15.63 13.34
CA LYS A 128 -26.26 15.86 13.53
C LYS A 128 -25.69 15.18 14.78
N ARG A 129 -26.54 14.82 15.74
CA ARG A 129 -26.16 14.15 17.00
C ARG A 129 -26.40 12.64 16.97
N ASP A 130 -26.96 12.13 15.88
CA ASP A 130 -27.18 10.73 15.60
C ASP A 130 -26.09 10.25 14.63
N PHE A 131 -25.17 9.42 15.13
CA PHE A 131 -24.03 8.96 14.35
C PHE A 131 -24.46 8.06 13.20
N ASP A 132 -25.40 7.14 13.43
CA ASP A 132 -25.81 6.15 12.44
C ASP A 132 -26.60 6.82 11.31
N ARG A 133 -27.49 7.75 11.66
CA ARG A 133 -28.23 8.52 10.67
C ARG A 133 -27.31 9.40 9.83
N LEU A 134 -26.31 10.03 10.46
CA LEU A 134 -25.32 10.84 9.76
C LEU A 134 -24.50 10.00 8.76
N VAL A 135 -24.08 8.79 9.17
CA VAL A 135 -23.37 7.84 8.31
C VAL A 135 -24.23 7.38 7.14
N GLU A 136 -25.51 7.08 7.36
CA GLU A 136 -26.45 6.67 6.31
C GLU A 136 -26.62 7.74 5.23
N ILE A 137 -26.77 9.00 5.64
CA ILE A 137 -26.92 10.14 4.72
C ILE A 137 -25.62 10.38 3.95
N LEU A 138 -24.47 10.29 4.63
CA LEU A 138 -23.15 10.36 3.99
C LEU A 138 -22.98 9.25 2.95
N ARG A 139 -23.35 8.01 3.28
CA ARG A 139 -23.31 6.87 2.35
C ARG A 139 -24.27 7.05 1.19
N THR A 140 -25.44 7.63 1.40
CA THR A 140 -26.42 7.85 0.33
C THR A 140 -25.92 8.90 -0.66
N LYS A 141 -25.48 10.07 -0.18
CA LYS A 141 -24.98 11.14 -1.05
C LYS A 141 -23.67 10.73 -1.75
N ASN A 142 -22.77 10.07 -1.03
CA ASN A 142 -21.48 9.66 -1.59
C ASN A 142 -21.54 8.32 -2.36
N GLY A 143 -22.56 7.51 -2.11
CA GLY A 143 -22.81 6.22 -2.74
C GLY A 143 -23.73 6.31 -3.95
N THR A 144 -24.13 7.52 -4.37
CA THR A 144 -24.75 7.71 -5.68
C THR A 144 -23.82 7.07 -6.72
N ARG A 145 -24.34 6.06 -7.42
CA ARG A 145 -23.77 5.09 -8.37
C ARG A 145 -22.78 5.62 -9.44
N ASN A 146 -22.47 6.91 -9.42
CA ASN A 146 -21.58 7.63 -10.31
C ASN A 146 -20.09 7.50 -9.97
N LYS A 147 -19.69 7.05 -8.76
CA LYS A 147 -18.25 6.95 -8.43
C LYS A 147 -17.52 5.92 -9.27
N ALA A 148 -18.09 4.74 -9.47
CA ALA A 148 -17.49 3.71 -10.32
C ALA A 148 -17.30 4.21 -11.76
N GLU A 149 -18.29 4.91 -12.33
CA GLU A 149 -18.18 5.53 -13.66
C GLU A 149 -17.10 6.62 -13.71
N ILE A 150 -16.97 7.45 -12.66
CA ILE A 150 -15.89 8.44 -12.56
C ILE A 150 -14.53 7.75 -12.55
N PHE A 151 -14.35 6.69 -11.76
CA PHE A 151 -13.09 5.95 -11.73
C PHE A 151 -12.80 5.23 -13.05
N ARG A 152 -13.83 4.70 -13.75
CA ARG A 152 -13.69 4.16 -15.11
C ARG A 152 -13.25 5.24 -16.09
N ALA A 153 -13.83 6.43 -16.02
CA ALA A 153 -13.41 7.55 -16.85
C ALA A 153 -11.96 7.97 -16.53
N GLN A 154 -11.58 8.01 -15.25
CA GLN A 154 -10.21 8.28 -14.82
C GLN A 154 -9.21 7.26 -15.37
N LEU A 155 -9.52 5.96 -15.29
CA LEU A 155 -8.69 4.89 -15.90
C LEU A 155 -8.49 5.10 -17.39
N LYS A 156 -9.56 5.44 -18.12
CA LYS A 156 -9.47 5.67 -19.58
C LYS A 156 -8.61 6.89 -19.94
N SER A 157 -8.59 7.91 -19.08
CA SER A 157 -7.75 9.10 -19.27
C SER A 157 -6.36 8.98 -18.61
N MET A 158 -6.04 7.83 -18.02
CA MET A 158 -4.82 7.66 -17.24
C MET A 158 -3.60 7.73 -18.14
N THR A 159 -2.69 8.64 -17.81
CA THR A 159 -1.38 8.76 -18.45
C THR A 159 -0.35 9.04 -17.38
N ARG A 160 0.86 8.51 -17.55
CA ARG A 160 1.96 8.71 -16.62
C ARG A 160 2.33 10.19 -16.57
N GLY A 161 2.38 10.76 -15.36
CA GLY A 161 2.87 12.13 -15.17
C GLY A 161 4.36 12.24 -15.49
N LYS A 162 4.81 13.42 -15.97
CA LYS A 162 6.20 13.66 -16.44
C LYS A 162 7.32 13.27 -15.47
N ASN A 163 7.05 13.24 -14.16
CA ASN A 163 8.00 12.88 -13.11
C ASN A 163 7.47 11.77 -12.17
N GLN A 164 6.44 11.04 -12.59
CA GLN A 164 5.87 9.98 -11.77
C GLN A 164 6.70 8.71 -11.89
N SER A 165 7.05 8.07 -10.77
CA SER A 165 7.74 6.79 -10.82
C SER A 165 6.82 5.67 -11.36
N ILE A 166 7.41 4.65 -11.98
CA ILE A 166 6.65 3.49 -12.48
C ILE A 166 5.92 2.78 -11.32
N SER A 167 6.55 2.73 -10.14
CA SER A 167 5.95 2.11 -8.95
C SER A 167 4.75 2.89 -8.43
N ASP A 168 4.86 4.22 -8.34
CA ASP A 168 3.73 5.08 -7.93
C ASP A 168 2.55 4.95 -8.90
N LEU A 169 2.83 4.93 -10.21
CA LEU A 169 1.81 4.71 -11.25
C LEU A 169 1.12 3.36 -11.06
N THR A 170 1.90 2.30 -10.84
CA THR A 170 1.40 0.94 -10.64
C THR A 170 0.46 0.85 -9.43
N GLN A 171 0.87 1.41 -8.29
CA GLN A 171 0.05 1.45 -7.08
C GLN A 171 -1.25 2.25 -7.30
N HIS A 172 -1.15 3.38 -7.99
CA HIS A 172 -2.28 4.23 -8.30
C HIS A 172 -3.31 3.50 -9.18
N ILE A 173 -2.86 2.85 -10.25
CA ILE A 173 -3.73 2.09 -11.17
C ILE A 173 -4.42 0.93 -10.43
N LYS A 174 -3.69 0.17 -9.62
CA LYS A 174 -4.26 -0.91 -8.79
C LYS A 174 -5.39 -0.38 -7.89
N LYS A 175 -5.16 0.78 -7.25
CA LYS A 175 -6.15 1.41 -6.37
C LYS A 175 -7.38 1.86 -7.15
N ILE A 176 -7.21 2.61 -8.24
CA ILE A 176 -8.35 3.10 -9.03
C ILE A 176 -9.11 1.95 -9.68
N THR A 177 -8.43 0.92 -10.18
CA THR A 177 -9.10 -0.22 -10.84
C THR A 177 -10.04 -0.96 -9.89
N ARG A 178 -9.63 -1.17 -8.64
CA ARG A 178 -10.50 -1.72 -7.59
C ARG A 178 -11.73 -0.85 -7.31
N GLN A 179 -11.57 0.48 -7.36
CA GLN A 179 -12.67 1.42 -7.14
C GLN A 179 -13.61 1.55 -8.35
N ALA A 180 -13.08 1.34 -9.57
CA ALA A 180 -13.83 1.36 -10.82
C ALA A 180 -14.71 0.11 -11.01
N TYR A 181 -14.27 -1.03 -10.46
CA TYR A 181 -14.95 -2.32 -10.63
C TYR A 181 -15.09 -3.07 -9.28
N PRO A 182 -15.92 -2.57 -8.35
CA PRO A 182 -16.08 -3.18 -7.04
C PRO A 182 -16.64 -4.61 -7.09
N ASP A 183 -17.42 -4.93 -8.13
CA ASP A 183 -18.06 -6.25 -8.30
C ASP A 183 -17.20 -7.25 -9.08
N ALA A 184 -16.03 -6.83 -9.60
CA ALA A 184 -15.15 -7.70 -10.39
C ALA A 184 -14.27 -8.58 -9.49
N ASN A 185 -13.96 -9.79 -9.96
CA ASN A 185 -13.04 -10.68 -9.26
C ASN A 185 -11.58 -10.20 -9.37
N SER A 186 -10.70 -10.73 -8.53
CA SER A 186 -9.29 -10.32 -8.47
C SER A 186 -8.54 -10.52 -9.79
N GLU A 187 -8.84 -11.59 -10.53
CA GLU A 187 -8.21 -11.90 -11.82
C GLU A 187 -8.56 -10.86 -12.89
N MET A 188 -9.84 -10.52 -13.00
CA MET A 188 -10.32 -9.47 -13.92
C MET A 188 -9.75 -8.10 -13.56
N ILE A 189 -9.67 -7.78 -12.26
CA ILE A 189 -9.02 -6.55 -11.80
C ILE A 189 -7.56 -6.51 -12.22
N GLU A 190 -6.83 -7.63 -12.14
CA GLU A 190 -5.43 -7.71 -12.53
C GLU A 190 -5.25 -7.50 -14.04
N ILE A 191 -6.06 -8.17 -14.86
CA ILE A 191 -6.06 -7.99 -16.33
C ILE A 191 -6.35 -6.53 -16.70
N LEU A 192 -7.42 -5.95 -16.16
CA LEU A 192 -7.79 -4.55 -16.43
C LEU A 192 -6.72 -3.57 -15.97
N SER A 193 -6.10 -3.84 -14.82
CA SER A 193 -5.02 -3.00 -14.31
C SER A 193 -3.81 -3.08 -15.25
N LEU A 194 -3.44 -4.28 -15.72
CA LEU A 194 -2.30 -4.50 -16.62
C LEU A 194 -2.47 -3.76 -17.95
N ASP A 195 -3.64 -3.90 -18.58
CA ASP A 195 -3.95 -3.22 -19.83
C ASP A 195 -3.85 -1.70 -19.67
N CYS A 196 -4.46 -1.17 -18.60
CA CYS A 196 -4.41 0.25 -18.28
C CYS A 196 -2.96 0.72 -17.98
N PHE A 197 -2.17 -0.09 -17.27
CA PHE A 197 -0.77 0.22 -16.99
C PHE A 197 0.04 0.35 -18.27
N ILE A 198 -0.03 -0.65 -19.16
CA ILE A 198 0.68 -0.64 -20.43
C ILE A 198 0.27 0.58 -21.25
N ASP A 199 -1.02 0.88 -21.37
CA ASP A 199 -1.51 2.01 -22.16
C ASP A 199 -1.15 3.38 -21.55
N SER A 200 -1.06 3.47 -20.22
CA SER A 200 -0.75 4.71 -19.52
C SER A 200 0.71 5.15 -19.59
N LEU A 201 1.64 4.25 -19.97
CA LEU A 201 3.06 4.58 -20.08
C LEU A 201 3.33 5.58 -21.20
N ASP A 202 4.20 6.56 -20.94
CA ASP A 202 4.56 7.62 -21.88
C ASP A 202 5.45 7.11 -23.02
N ASN A 203 6.39 6.22 -22.72
CA ASN A 203 7.35 5.69 -23.70
C ASN A 203 6.77 4.57 -24.57
N SER A 204 6.64 4.82 -25.88
CA SER A 204 6.12 3.84 -26.85
C SER A 204 6.94 2.57 -26.99
N GLU A 205 8.26 2.65 -26.82
CA GLU A 205 9.14 1.49 -26.89
C GLU A 205 8.90 0.56 -25.69
N ILE A 206 8.80 1.12 -24.48
CA ILE A 206 8.51 0.33 -23.28
C ILE A 206 7.12 -0.33 -23.40
N ARG A 207 6.11 0.39 -23.92
CA ARG A 207 4.79 -0.20 -24.19
C ARG A 207 4.87 -1.37 -25.16
N LEU A 208 5.59 -1.21 -26.27
CA LEU A 208 5.75 -2.27 -27.26
C LEU A 208 6.40 -3.50 -26.64
N ARG A 209 7.49 -3.31 -25.89
CA ARG A 209 8.20 -4.41 -25.23
C ARG A 209 7.36 -5.14 -24.20
N LEU A 210 6.54 -4.42 -23.43
CA LEU A 210 5.61 -5.04 -22.50
C LEU A 210 4.55 -5.89 -23.22
N ARG A 211 4.03 -5.41 -24.36
CA ARG A 211 3.08 -6.17 -25.18
C ARG A 211 3.71 -7.42 -25.80
N GLU A 212 5.00 -7.39 -26.14
CA GLU A 212 5.74 -8.57 -26.61
C GLU A 212 5.99 -9.59 -25.49
N CYS A 213 6.30 -9.12 -24.29
CA CYS A 213 6.59 -9.99 -23.15
C CYS A 213 5.33 -10.63 -22.53
N CYS A 214 4.15 -10.08 -22.77
CA CYS A 214 2.87 -10.58 -22.23
C CYS A 214 2.92 -10.86 -20.71
N PRO A 215 3.23 -9.87 -19.85
CA PRO A 215 3.29 -10.06 -18.42
C PRO A 215 1.94 -10.52 -17.88
N LYS A 216 1.96 -11.50 -16.96
CA LYS A 216 0.73 -12.08 -16.39
C LYS A 216 0.30 -11.40 -15.10
N THR A 217 1.23 -10.72 -14.44
CA THR A 217 0.98 -10.05 -13.16
C THR A 217 1.48 -8.62 -13.22
N MET A 218 0.86 -7.76 -12.41
CA MET A 218 1.27 -6.36 -12.35
C MET A 218 2.73 -6.21 -11.85
N ALA A 219 3.16 -7.07 -10.93
CA ALA A 219 4.52 -7.04 -10.39
C ALA A 219 5.59 -7.39 -11.46
N GLU A 220 5.26 -8.34 -12.34
CA GLU A 220 6.11 -8.69 -13.47
C GLU A 220 6.21 -7.52 -14.47
N ALA A 221 5.08 -6.92 -14.83
CA ALA A 221 5.04 -5.76 -15.72
C ALA A 221 5.86 -4.58 -15.17
N GLU A 222 5.72 -4.28 -13.87
CA GLU A 222 6.49 -3.26 -13.17
C GLU A 222 8.01 -3.54 -13.23
N THR A 223 8.42 -4.77 -12.95
CA THR A 223 9.83 -5.18 -13.00
C THR A 223 10.43 -5.03 -14.39
N ILE A 224 9.71 -5.47 -15.42
CA ILE A 224 10.14 -5.34 -16.82
C ILE A 224 10.25 -3.86 -17.21
N ALA A 225 9.24 -3.05 -16.87
CA ALA A 225 9.21 -1.64 -17.21
C ALA A 225 10.36 -0.86 -16.53
N VAL A 226 10.60 -1.09 -15.24
CA VAL A 226 11.72 -0.48 -14.51
C VAL A 226 13.06 -0.88 -15.12
N ARG A 227 13.25 -2.15 -15.47
CA ARG A 227 14.48 -2.62 -16.14
C ARG A 227 14.70 -1.95 -17.49
N LEU A 228 13.65 -1.77 -18.29
CA LEU A 228 13.76 -1.08 -19.58
C LEU A 228 14.08 0.40 -19.41
N GLU A 229 13.46 1.06 -18.43
CA GLU A 229 13.73 2.48 -18.12
C GLU A 229 15.17 2.69 -17.66
N THR A 230 15.71 1.81 -16.81
CA THR A 230 17.10 1.91 -16.34
C THR A 230 18.10 1.70 -17.48
N HIS A 231 17.84 0.77 -18.40
CA HIS A 231 18.68 0.59 -19.58
C HIS A 231 18.68 1.82 -20.49
N GLN A 232 17.50 2.39 -20.78
CA GLN A 232 17.40 3.63 -21.57
C GLN A 232 18.11 4.81 -20.92
N LEU A 233 18.03 4.95 -19.59
CA LEU A 233 18.76 5.98 -18.87
C LEU A 233 20.27 5.77 -18.98
N ALA A 234 20.75 4.52 -18.87
CA ALA A 234 22.17 4.21 -19.01
C ALA A 234 22.69 4.51 -20.44
N ASP A 235 21.92 4.20 -21.47
CA ASP A 235 22.29 4.47 -22.86
C ASP A 235 22.32 5.98 -23.17
N LYS A 236 21.39 6.76 -22.59
CA LYS A 236 21.41 8.23 -22.70
C LYS A 236 22.63 8.88 -22.06
N GLN A 237 23.22 8.28 -21.03
CA GLN A 237 24.46 8.79 -20.41
C GLN A 237 25.72 8.48 -21.23
N ARG A 238 25.63 7.54 -22.18
CA ARG A 238 26.73 7.17 -23.07
C ARG A 238 26.74 7.99 -24.37
N SER A 239 25.61 8.59 -24.74
CA SER A 239 25.45 9.43 -25.93
C SER A 239 25.75 10.90 -25.64
#